data_AF-A0AAN5Z5W3-F1
#
_entry.id   AF-A0AAN5Z5W3-F1
#
_cell.length_a   1.000
_cell.length_b   1.000
_cell.length_c   1.000
_cell.angle_alpha   90.00
_cell.angle_beta   90.00
_cell.angle_gamma   90.00
#
_symmetry.space_group_name_H-M   'P 1'
#
loop_
_entity.id
_entity.type
_entity.pdbx_description
1 polymer ?
#
loop_
_entity_poly.entity_id
_entity_poly.type
_entity_poly.pdbx_seq_one_letter_code
_entity_poly.pdbx_strand_id
1 'polypeptide(L)'
;MAITFFSLPGELRDKVYRHYFEADGGYARENPHLRVERRVDLMGCVYATLASPSCVANHFQSSDDQPERLRPFPHELRRRITQWLLDALAVTEVGIPADAYTLVLQAGSYQDYFTDQFQRQIHQEIAWNKAFKVLNQAYPFNGPVRKFHQDIQLGMIDPQEVDAIETLLNGTSPILRTDFNIGVAQEYDSIVNDTGHLHVGEWMFTLSSTLRNSSQRPTHEVDYRTRLSQNFEIQTD
;
A
#
# COMPACT_ATOMS: atom_id res chain seq x y z
N MET A 1 6.09 -7.79 -11.89
CA MET A 1 7.24 -7.23 -12.65
C MET A 1 8.36 -7.09 -11.63
N ALA A 2 9.52 -7.73 -11.82
CA ALA A 2 10.57 -7.73 -10.80
C ALA A 2 11.18 -6.33 -10.65
N ILE A 3 11.31 -5.88 -9.40
CA ILE A 3 11.85 -4.56 -9.05
C ILE A 3 13.37 -4.67 -9.08
N THR A 4 14.00 -3.86 -9.92
CA THR A 4 15.46 -3.87 -10.08
C THR A 4 16.07 -2.76 -9.23
N PHE A 5 17.35 -2.86 -8.88
CA PHE A 5 18.06 -1.81 -8.14
C PHE A 5 17.88 -0.41 -8.77
N PHE A 6 17.79 -0.33 -10.10
CA PHE A 6 17.56 0.91 -10.83
C PHE A 6 16.14 1.49 -10.68
N SER A 7 15.18 0.71 -10.19
CA SER A 7 13.84 1.19 -9.88
C SER A 7 13.70 1.82 -8.49
N LEU A 8 14.76 1.78 -7.66
CA LEU A 8 14.78 2.51 -6.40
C LEU A 8 14.88 4.04 -6.61
N PRO A 9 14.26 4.86 -5.73
CA PRO A 9 14.43 6.31 -5.69
C PRO A 9 15.91 6.74 -5.67
N GLY A 10 16.21 7.87 -6.30
CA GLY A 10 17.59 8.37 -6.46
C GLY A 10 18.33 8.51 -5.13
N GLU A 11 17.69 9.02 -4.08
CA GLU A 11 18.36 9.19 -2.78
C GLU A 11 18.72 7.85 -2.13
N LEU A 12 17.93 6.79 -2.39
CA LEU A 12 18.23 5.44 -1.91
C LEU A 12 19.38 4.83 -2.70
N ARG A 13 19.41 5.01 -4.03
CA ARG A 13 20.53 4.56 -4.85
C ARG A 13 21.81 5.25 -4.41
N ASP A 14 21.81 6.57 -4.20
CA ASP A 14 23.00 7.33 -3.80
C ASP A 14 23.50 6.96 -2.40
N LYS A 15 22.59 6.70 -1.45
CA LYS A 15 22.97 6.19 -0.13
C LYS A 15 23.52 4.78 -0.21
N VAL A 16 22.94 3.91 -1.03
CA VAL A 16 23.46 2.56 -1.27
C VAL A 16 24.84 2.64 -1.92
N TYR A 17 25.03 3.48 -2.95
CA TYR A 17 26.33 3.74 -3.57
C TYR A 17 27.38 4.24 -2.57
N ARG A 18 27.04 5.25 -1.77
CA ARG A 18 27.96 5.81 -0.77
C ARG A 18 28.35 4.80 0.32
N HIS A 19 27.45 3.93 0.75
CA HIS A 19 27.70 3.04 1.89
C HIS A 19 28.12 1.62 1.51
N TYR A 20 27.88 1.17 0.28
CA TYR A 20 28.30 -0.15 -0.20
C TYR A 20 29.39 -0.10 -1.30
N PHE A 21 29.54 1.02 -2.01
CA PHE A 21 30.30 1.05 -3.27
C PHE A 21 31.43 2.09 -3.36
N GLU A 22 31.59 3.00 -2.39
CA GLU A 22 32.65 4.02 -2.43
C GLU A 22 33.92 3.56 -1.68
N ALA A 23 34.96 3.18 -2.44
CA ALA A 23 36.33 3.00 -1.97
C ALA A 23 37.32 3.40 -3.07
N ASP A 24 38.45 4.01 -2.68
CA ASP A 24 39.56 4.29 -3.60
C ASP A 24 40.08 2.99 -4.22
N GLY A 25 39.78 2.77 -5.52
CA GLY A 25 40.31 1.64 -6.30
C GLY A 25 39.31 0.56 -6.73
N GLY A 26 38.01 0.66 -6.40
CA GLY A 26 36.97 -0.24 -6.91
C GLY A 26 36.13 -0.94 -5.83
N TYR A 27 35.03 -1.56 -6.30
CA TYR A 27 33.86 -1.98 -5.52
C TYR A 27 34.09 -3.06 -4.44
N ALA A 28 33.19 -3.01 -3.44
CA ALA A 28 32.93 -3.95 -2.35
C ALA A 28 33.76 -3.76 -1.06
N ARG A 29 33.21 -2.93 -0.16
CA ARG A 29 33.27 -3.24 1.27
C ARG A 29 31.84 -3.26 1.79
N GLU A 30 31.29 -4.46 2.01
CA GLU A 30 30.13 -4.62 2.88
C GLU A 30 30.42 -3.88 4.19
N ASN A 31 29.55 -2.96 4.60
CA ASN A 31 29.59 -2.38 5.92
C ASN A 31 28.74 -3.26 6.86
N PRO A 32 29.34 -4.20 7.62
CA PRO A 32 28.58 -5.13 8.45
C PRO A 32 27.79 -4.42 9.56
N HIS A 33 28.09 -3.16 9.86
CA HIS A 33 27.41 -2.35 10.86
C HIS A 33 26.32 -1.43 10.29
N LEU A 34 26.16 -1.35 8.96
CA LEU A 34 25.10 -0.53 8.38
C LEU A 34 23.73 -1.11 8.74
N ARG A 35 22.88 -0.26 9.30
CA ARG A 35 21.48 -0.55 9.62
C ARG A 35 20.64 0.57 9.03
N VAL A 36 19.78 0.23 8.07
CA VAL A 36 18.91 1.18 7.38
C VAL A 36 17.48 1.00 7.91
N GLU A 37 16.96 2.04 8.57
CA GLU A 37 15.55 2.11 8.94
C GLU A 37 14.84 3.07 8.00
N ARG A 38 13.90 2.55 7.20
CA ARG A 38 13.03 3.33 6.31
C ARG A 38 11.67 3.49 6.96
N ARG A 39 11.33 4.72 7.33
CA ARG A 39 10.00 5.07 7.83
C ARG A 39 9.13 5.58 6.68
N VAL A 40 7.93 5.05 6.56
CA VAL A 40 6.93 5.45 5.57
C VAL A 40 5.78 6.14 6.28
N ASP A 41 5.57 7.42 6.01
CA ASP A 41 4.40 8.15 6.51
C ASP A 41 3.14 7.67 5.80
N LEU A 42 2.26 6.98 6.54
CA LEU A 42 1.02 6.44 6.00
C LEU A 42 0.05 7.54 5.55
N MET A 43 0.16 8.73 6.11
CA MET A 43 -0.69 9.83 5.66
C MET A 43 -0.22 10.40 4.32
N GLY A 44 1.08 10.33 4.03
CA GLY A 44 1.61 10.49 2.67
C GLY A 44 1.07 9.44 1.68
N CYS A 45 0.73 8.23 2.15
CA CYS A 45 0.08 7.23 1.31
C CYS A 45 -1.39 7.56 0.99
N VAL A 46 -2.13 8.15 1.95
CA VAL A 46 -3.53 8.58 1.75
C VAL A 46 -3.60 9.70 0.71
N TYR A 47 -2.73 10.70 0.81
CA TYR A 47 -2.72 11.86 -0.08
C TYR A 47 -1.70 11.71 -1.20
N ALA A 48 -1.87 10.65 -1.97
CA ALA A 48 -1.15 10.34 -3.20
C ALA A 48 -0.89 11.53 -4.14
N THR A 49 -1.88 12.43 -4.21
CA THR A 49 -1.91 13.63 -5.03
C THR A 49 -0.93 14.70 -4.56
N LEU A 50 -0.47 14.63 -3.30
CA LEU A 50 0.65 15.43 -2.79
C LEU A 50 2.02 14.90 -3.23
N ALA A 51 2.12 13.74 -3.88
CA ALA A 51 3.40 13.22 -4.38
C ALA A 51 3.62 13.52 -5.87
N SER A 52 2.57 13.85 -6.64
CA SER A 52 2.69 14.13 -8.08
C SER A 52 2.91 15.62 -8.33
N PRO A 53 4.04 16.03 -8.93
CA PRO A 53 4.30 17.44 -9.26
C PRO A 53 3.20 18.07 -10.13
N SER A 54 2.53 17.30 -10.99
CA SER A 54 1.43 17.78 -11.83
C SER A 54 0.17 18.13 -11.03
N CYS A 55 -0.14 17.35 -9.99
CA CYS A 55 -1.28 17.62 -9.11
C CYS A 55 -1.03 18.87 -8.26
N VAL A 56 0.20 19.05 -7.79
CA VAL A 56 0.64 20.25 -7.06
C VAL A 56 0.61 21.49 -7.96
N ALA A 57 1.13 21.39 -9.19
CA ALA A 57 1.11 22.48 -10.16
C ALA A 57 -0.32 22.92 -10.52
N ASN A 58 -1.23 21.95 -10.72
CA ASN A 58 -2.64 22.24 -10.99
C ASN A 58 -3.31 22.96 -9.81
N HIS A 59 -2.95 22.61 -8.56
CA HIS A 59 -3.47 23.31 -7.37
C HIS A 59 -3.04 24.79 -7.32
N PHE A 60 -1.78 25.09 -7.66
CA PHE A 60 -1.32 26.48 -7.73
C PHE A 60 -1.98 27.28 -8.87
N GLN A 61 -2.35 26.61 -9.96
CA GLN A 61 -3.01 27.24 -11.11
C GLN A 61 -4.52 27.45 -10.91
N SER A 62 -5.17 26.64 -10.06
CA SER A 62 -6.60 26.69 -9.79
C SER A 62 -6.85 26.53 -8.28
N SER A 63 -6.83 27.63 -7.54
CA SER A 63 -7.00 27.63 -6.08
C SER A 63 -8.42 27.21 -5.63
N ASP A 64 -9.41 27.28 -6.53
CA ASP A 64 -10.80 26.88 -6.27
C ASP A 64 -11.06 25.38 -6.52
N ASP A 65 -10.13 24.66 -7.17
CA ASP A 65 -10.16 23.20 -7.25
C ASP A 65 -9.60 22.62 -5.95
N GLN A 66 -10.46 22.59 -4.94
CA GLN A 66 -10.16 21.98 -3.66
C GLN A 66 -9.70 20.52 -3.87
N PRO A 67 -8.55 20.09 -3.30
CA PRO A 67 -8.14 18.69 -3.32
C PRO A 67 -9.13 17.77 -2.57
N GLU A 68 -10.09 18.34 -1.83
CA GLU A 68 -11.21 17.62 -1.21
C GLU A 68 -12.05 16.79 -2.19
N ARG A 69 -12.04 17.11 -3.50
CA ARG A 69 -12.71 16.31 -4.53
C ARG A 69 -11.97 15.04 -4.91
N LEU A 70 -10.68 14.94 -4.62
CA LEU A 70 -9.91 13.73 -4.85
C LEU A 70 -10.09 12.82 -3.65
N ARG A 71 -11.30 12.24 -3.50
CA ARG A 71 -11.47 11.10 -2.60
C ARG A 71 -10.37 10.10 -2.96
N PRO A 72 -9.54 9.66 -1.99
CA PRO A 72 -8.65 8.54 -2.25
C PRO A 72 -9.53 7.42 -2.81
N PHE A 73 -9.21 6.92 -4.01
CA PHE A 73 -9.88 5.72 -4.47
C PHE A 73 -9.66 4.64 -3.38
N PRO A 74 -10.68 3.85 -3.00
CA PRO A 74 -10.59 2.94 -1.85
C PRO A 74 -9.33 2.05 -1.86
N HIS A 75 -8.84 1.69 -3.06
CA HIS A 75 -7.70 0.82 -3.23
C HIS A 75 -6.33 1.52 -3.24
N GLU A 76 -6.25 2.85 -3.29
CA GLU A 76 -4.97 3.57 -3.45
C GLU A 76 -4.10 3.49 -2.20
N LEU A 77 -4.72 3.59 -1.02
CA LEU A 77 -4.01 3.43 0.25
C LEU A 77 -3.38 2.04 0.32
N ARG A 78 -4.19 1.00 0.06
CA ARG A 78 -3.75 -0.39 0.02
C ARG A 78 -2.58 -0.57 -0.95
N ARG A 79 -2.74 -0.18 -2.22
CA ARG A 79 -1.73 -0.35 -3.28
C ARG A 79 -0.39 0.29 -2.92
N ARG A 80 -0.42 1.46 -2.28
CA ARG A 80 0.81 2.16 -1.86
C ARG A 80 1.49 1.46 -0.70
N ILE A 81 0.72 1.03 0.30
CA ILE A 81 1.25 0.27 1.42
C ILE A 81 1.88 -1.03 0.92
N THR A 82 1.14 -1.81 0.12
CA THR A 82 1.60 -3.11 -0.38
C THR A 82 2.82 -2.98 -1.26
N GLN A 83 2.93 -1.92 -2.08
CA GLN A 83 4.16 -1.61 -2.80
C GLN A 83 5.36 -1.47 -1.86
N TRP A 84 5.25 -0.68 -0.78
CA TRP A 84 6.35 -0.54 0.19
C TRP A 84 6.70 -1.86 0.87
N LEU A 85 5.70 -2.67 1.23
CA LEU A 85 5.92 -3.98 1.84
C LEU A 85 6.65 -4.93 0.88
N LEU A 86 6.21 -5.01 -0.38
CA LEU A 86 6.83 -5.84 -1.40
C LEU A 86 8.27 -5.38 -1.70
N ASP A 87 8.50 -4.08 -1.83
CA ASP A 87 9.84 -3.51 -2.02
C ASP A 87 10.77 -3.90 -0.87
N ALA A 88 10.29 -3.77 0.37
CA ALA A 88 11.06 -4.12 1.56
C ALA A 88 11.37 -5.62 1.66
N LEU A 89 10.43 -6.49 1.27
CA LEU A 89 10.65 -7.93 1.22
C LEU A 89 11.64 -8.32 0.10
N ALA A 90 11.63 -7.61 -1.03
CA ALA A 90 12.56 -7.84 -2.14
C ALA A 90 14.01 -7.42 -1.82
N VAL A 91 14.25 -6.62 -0.78
CA VAL A 91 15.59 -6.20 -0.34
C VAL A 91 16.50 -7.41 -0.07
N THR A 92 15.97 -8.50 0.50
CA THR A 92 16.77 -9.71 0.75
C THR A 92 17.09 -10.48 -0.52
N GLU A 93 16.26 -10.35 -1.57
CA GLU A 93 16.47 -11.04 -2.85
C GLU A 93 17.66 -10.46 -3.63
N VAL A 94 18.02 -9.20 -3.36
CA VAL A 94 19.19 -8.52 -3.96
C VAL A 94 20.45 -8.61 -3.10
N GLY A 95 20.45 -9.46 -2.07
CA GLY A 95 21.63 -9.77 -1.24
C GLY A 95 21.84 -8.85 -0.03
N ILE A 96 20.89 -7.98 0.31
CA ILE A 96 20.97 -7.19 1.55
C ILE A 96 20.51 -8.06 2.72
N PRO A 97 21.30 -8.19 3.80
CA PRO A 97 20.92 -8.99 4.96
C PRO A 97 19.62 -8.49 5.62
N ALA A 98 18.78 -9.42 6.09
CA ALA A 98 17.50 -9.09 6.73
C ALA A 98 17.64 -8.26 8.02
N ASP A 99 18.78 -8.31 8.68
CA ASP A 99 19.08 -7.50 9.87
C ASP A 99 19.66 -6.12 9.52
N ALA A 100 20.03 -5.88 8.25
CA ALA A 100 20.59 -4.62 7.77
C ALA A 100 19.52 -3.62 7.34
N TYR A 101 18.28 -4.05 7.13
CA TYR A 101 17.17 -3.22 6.66
C TYR A 101 15.90 -3.42 7.48
N THR A 102 15.19 -2.34 7.78
CA THR A 102 13.89 -2.36 8.43
C THR A 102 12.99 -1.33 7.78
N LEU A 103 11.79 -1.73 7.41
CA LEU A 103 10.70 -0.85 6.99
C LEU A 103 9.75 -0.66 8.17
N VAL A 104 9.44 0.60 8.50
CA VAL A 104 8.44 0.96 9.49
C VAL A 104 7.31 1.72 8.81
N LEU A 105 6.10 1.15 8.79
CA LEU A 105 4.89 1.91 8.46
C LEU A 105 4.54 2.80 9.66
N GLN A 106 4.58 4.11 9.44
CA GLN A 106 4.44 5.12 10.48
C GLN A 106 3.10 5.85 10.35
N ALA A 107 2.23 5.63 11.31
CA ALA A 107 0.97 6.34 11.48
C ALA A 107 1.15 7.65 12.27
N GLY A 108 2.20 7.77 13.09
CA GLY A 108 2.45 8.98 13.88
C GLY A 108 1.30 9.27 14.84
N SER A 109 0.71 10.47 14.78
CA SER A 109 -0.46 10.83 15.61
C SER A 109 -1.79 10.23 15.13
N TYR A 110 -1.79 9.46 14.05
CA TYR A 110 -3.00 8.90 13.40
C TYR A 110 -3.18 7.39 13.65
N GLN A 111 -2.62 6.85 14.75
CA GLN A 111 -2.61 5.40 15.00
C GLN A 111 -4.01 4.79 14.98
N ASP A 112 -4.97 5.39 15.69
CA ASP A 112 -6.35 4.89 15.76
C ASP A 112 -7.03 4.93 14.39
N TYR A 113 -6.80 6.02 13.63
CA TYR A 113 -7.33 6.15 12.28
C TYR A 113 -6.78 5.05 11.36
N PHE A 114 -5.47 4.81 11.35
CA PHE A 114 -4.89 3.78 10.49
C PHE A 114 -5.21 2.36 10.97
N THR A 115 -5.39 2.15 12.28
CA THR A 115 -5.92 0.89 12.82
C THR A 115 -7.32 0.61 12.24
N ASP A 116 -8.21 1.61 12.26
CA ASP A 116 -9.55 1.51 11.71
C ASP A 116 -9.54 1.33 10.17
N GLN A 117 -8.68 2.05 9.45
CA GLN A 117 -8.54 1.89 8.00
C GLN A 117 -8.05 0.49 7.61
N PHE A 118 -7.06 -0.07 8.31
CA PHE A 118 -6.61 -1.45 8.08
C PHE A 118 -7.76 -2.44 8.30
N GLN A 119 -8.51 -2.29 9.39
CA GLN A 119 -9.61 -3.19 9.71
C GLN A 119 -10.76 -3.10 8.72
N ARG A 120 -11.20 -1.88 8.36
CA ARG A 120 -12.39 -1.67 7.52
C ARG A 120 -12.13 -1.80 6.03
N GLN A 121 -10.92 -1.49 5.56
CA GLN A 121 -10.61 -1.54 4.13
C GLN A 121 -9.74 -2.73 3.80
N ILE A 122 -8.52 -2.77 4.34
CA ILE A 122 -7.51 -3.72 3.87
C ILE A 122 -7.90 -5.16 4.24
N HIS A 123 -8.22 -5.42 5.51
CA HIS A 123 -8.65 -6.75 5.96
C HIS A 123 -9.98 -7.15 5.33
N GLN A 124 -10.89 -6.20 5.12
CA GLN A 124 -12.13 -6.47 4.41
C GLN A 124 -11.88 -6.86 2.95
N GLU A 125 -11.02 -6.15 2.22
CA GLU A 125 -10.62 -6.50 0.84
C GLU A 125 -9.99 -7.90 0.77
N ILE A 126 -9.12 -8.24 1.72
CA ILE A 126 -8.53 -9.59 1.83
C ILE A 126 -9.62 -10.64 2.05
N ALA A 127 -10.57 -10.39 2.96
CA ALA A 127 -11.67 -11.30 3.23
C ALA A 127 -12.55 -11.53 1.97
N TRP A 128 -12.89 -10.45 1.26
CA TRP A 128 -13.63 -10.55 -0.01
C TRP A 128 -12.84 -11.32 -1.10
N ASN A 129 -11.52 -11.13 -1.18
CA ASN A 129 -10.67 -11.90 -2.11
C ASN A 129 -10.67 -13.40 -1.78
N LYS A 130 -10.56 -13.75 -0.48
CA LYS A 130 -10.61 -15.14 -0.02
C LYS A 130 -11.97 -15.77 -0.30
N ALA A 131 -13.07 -15.08 0.03
CA ALA A 131 -14.43 -15.52 -0.27
C ALA A 131 -14.63 -15.75 -1.78
N PHE A 132 -14.18 -14.83 -2.61
CA PHE A 132 -14.27 -14.95 -4.06
C PHE A 132 -13.56 -16.19 -4.59
N LYS A 133 -12.34 -16.46 -4.10
CA LYS A 133 -11.58 -17.67 -4.46
C LYS A 133 -12.35 -18.94 -4.10
N VAL A 134 -12.92 -19.02 -2.90
CA VAL A 134 -13.70 -20.19 -2.46
C VAL A 134 -14.95 -20.40 -3.32
N LEU A 135 -15.73 -19.34 -3.55
CA LEU A 135 -16.98 -19.42 -4.33
C LEU A 135 -16.75 -19.80 -5.81
N ASN A 136 -15.57 -19.50 -6.37
CA ASN A 136 -15.30 -19.64 -7.80
C ASN A 136 -14.29 -20.77 -8.15
N GLN A 137 -13.87 -21.59 -7.18
CA GLN A 137 -12.89 -22.68 -7.39
C GLN A 137 -13.31 -23.71 -8.46
N ALA A 138 -14.62 -23.90 -8.69
CA ALA A 138 -15.16 -24.97 -9.55
C ALA A 138 -15.88 -24.48 -10.81
N TYR A 139 -15.88 -23.18 -11.10
CA TYR A 139 -16.72 -22.64 -12.18
C TYR A 139 -16.09 -22.86 -13.57
N PRO A 140 -16.79 -23.54 -14.52
CA PRO A 140 -16.33 -23.62 -15.90
C PRO A 140 -16.50 -22.25 -16.56
N PHE A 141 -15.40 -21.50 -16.73
CA PHE A 141 -15.39 -20.16 -17.29
C PHE A 141 -15.60 -20.13 -18.81
N ASN A 142 -16.80 -20.47 -19.27
CA ASN A 142 -17.21 -20.32 -20.67
C ASN A 142 -18.27 -19.20 -20.81
N GLY A 143 -18.20 -18.42 -21.91
CA GLY A 143 -19.20 -17.39 -22.22
C GLY A 143 -19.05 -16.05 -21.49
N PRO A 144 -20.08 -15.19 -21.48
CA PRO A 144 -20.04 -13.82 -20.94
C PRO A 144 -19.62 -13.71 -19.47
N VAL A 145 -19.90 -14.75 -18.67
CA VAL A 145 -19.55 -14.86 -17.25
C VAL A 145 -18.04 -14.85 -17.03
N ARG A 146 -17.25 -15.39 -17.99
CA ARG A 146 -15.78 -15.37 -17.94
C ARG A 146 -15.24 -13.94 -17.88
N LYS A 147 -15.81 -13.02 -18.66
CA LYS A 147 -15.35 -11.63 -18.72
C LYS A 147 -15.58 -10.94 -17.37
N PHE A 148 -16.77 -11.10 -16.78
CA PHE A 148 -17.05 -10.55 -15.45
C PHE A 148 -16.12 -11.10 -14.38
N HIS A 149 -15.83 -12.40 -14.40
CA HIS A 149 -14.89 -13.00 -13.45
C HIS A 149 -13.46 -12.43 -13.64
N GLN A 150 -13.00 -12.27 -14.88
CA GLN A 150 -11.70 -11.65 -15.18
C GLN A 150 -11.65 -10.19 -14.71
N ASP A 151 -12.71 -9.41 -14.98
CA ASP A 151 -12.80 -8.01 -14.57
C ASP A 151 -12.78 -7.87 -13.04
N ILE A 152 -13.49 -8.75 -12.31
CA ILE A 152 -13.45 -8.80 -10.84
C ILE A 152 -12.04 -9.15 -10.37
N GLN A 153 -11.44 -10.19 -10.92
CA GLN A 153 -10.10 -10.65 -10.52
C GLN A 153 -9.03 -9.57 -10.74
N LEU A 154 -9.14 -8.78 -11.81
CA LEU A 154 -8.26 -7.63 -12.07
C LEU A 154 -8.44 -6.49 -11.06
N GLY A 155 -9.64 -6.33 -10.50
CA GLY A 155 -9.93 -5.34 -9.47
C GLY A 155 -9.56 -5.79 -8.05
N MET A 156 -9.42 -7.10 -7.82
CA MET A 156 -9.09 -7.66 -6.52
C MET A 156 -7.63 -7.45 -6.12
N ILE A 157 -7.40 -7.49 -4.80
CA ILE A 157 -6.05 -7.51 -4.23
C ILE A 157 -5.25 -8.69 -4.80
N ASP A 158 -4.01 -8.42 -5.20
CA ASP A 158 -3.12 -9.42 -5.76
C ASP A 158 -2.66 -10.40 -4.67
N PRO A 159 -2.47 -11.70 -4.97
CA PRO A 159 -1.97 -12.67 -4.00
C PRO A 159 -0.68 -12.23 -3.28
N GLN A 160 0.27 -11.61 -3.99
CA GLN A 160 1.52 -11.14 -3.37
C GLN A 160 1.26 -10.01 -2.36
N GLU A 161 0.28 -9.16 -2.63
CA GLU A 161 -0.13 -8.11 -1.71
C GLU A 161 -0.78 -8.68 -0.45
N VAL A 162 -1.60 -9.73 -0.59
CA VAL A 162 -2.18 -10.48 0.54
C VAL A 162 -1.04 -11.06 1.40
N ASP A 163 -0.10 -11.78 0.77
CA ASP A 163 1.01 -12.43 1.47
C ASP A 163 1.89 -11.40 2.21
N ALA A 164 2.14 -10.24 1.60
CA ALA A 164 2.91 -9.16 2.22
C ALA A 164 2.21 -8.57 3.45
N ILE A 165 0.89 -8.37 3.40
CA ILE A 165 0.10 -7.88 4.54
C ILE A 165 0.03 -8.94 5.64
N GLU A 166 -0.17 -10.21 5.29
CA GLU A 166 -0.18 -11.30 6.28
C GLU A 166 1.20 -11.50 6.93
N THR A 167 2.28 -11.29 6.17
CA THR A 167 3.66 -11.29 6.72
C THR A 167 3.85 -10.18 7.74
N LEU A 168 3.34 -8.98 7.46
CA LEU A 168 3.33 -7.86 8.42
C LEU A 168 2.46 -8.19 9.65
N LEU A 169 1.25 -8.73 9.45
CA LEU A 169 0.29 -9.06 10.52
C LEU A 169 0.82 -10.12 11.48
N ASN A 170 1.38 -11.19 10.94
CA ASN A 170 1.84 -12.32 11.74
C ASN A 170 3.22 -12.08 12.35
N GLY A 171 3.88 -10.95 12.01
CA GLY A 171 5.24 -10.65 12.45
C GLY A 171 6.27 -11.69 11.99
N THR A 172 6.03 -12.35 10.85
CA THR A 172 6.90 -13.42 10.33
C THR A 172 8.16 -12.89 9.65
N SER A 173 8.19 -11.60 9.31
CA SER A 173 9.37 -10.92 8.78
C SER A 173 9.99 -9.99 9.83
N PRO A 174 11.31 -10.09 10.10
CA PRO A 174 11.99 -9.15 11.00
C PRO A 174 12.16 -7.74 10.38
N ILE A 175 11.93 -7.62 9.06
CA ILE A 175 12.13 -6.41 8.27
C ILE A 175 10.93 -5.47 8.40
N LEU A 176 9.73 -6.01 8.52
CA LEU A 176 8.49 -5.22 8.46
C LEU A 176 8.02 -4.88 9.88
N ARG A 177 7.73 -3.60 10.13
CA ARG A 177 7.23 -3.09 11.41
C ARG A 177 6.18 -2.02 11.22
N THR A 178 5.36 -1.81 12.25
CA THR A 178 4.43 -0.68 12.36
C THR A 178 4.60 0.02 13.71
N ASP A 179 4.21 1.30 13.79
CA ASP A 179 4.08 2.03 15.07
C ASP A 179 2.63 2.09 15.59
N PHE A 180 1.72 1.34 14.97
CA PHE A 180 0.29 1.27 15.28
C PHE A 180 -0.21 -0.17 15.16
N ASN A 181 -1.39 -0.44 15.71
CA ASN A 181 -2.03 -1.75 15.60
C ASN A 181 -2.66 -1.91 14.20
N ILE A 182 -2.34 -2.98 13.49
CA ILE A 182 -2.89 -3.23 12.15
C ILE A 182 -4.21 -4.02 12.17
N GLY A 183 -4.81 -4.23 13.34
CA GLY A 183 -6.05 -4.95 13.52
C GLY A 183 -5.86 -6.47 13.44
N VAL A 184 -6.95 -7.17 13.12
CA VAL A 184 -6.96 -8.62 12.97
C VAL A 184 -7.51 -9.01 11.61
N ALA A 185 -7.01 -10.13 11.07
CA ALA A 185 -7.53 -10.71 9.85
C ALA A 185 -9.05 -10.92 9.98
N GLN A 186 -9.79 -10.50 8.95
CA GLN A 186 -11.23 -10.64 8.93
C GLN A 186 -11.62 -12.02 8.38
N GLU A 187 -12.46 -12.72 9.14
CA GLU A 187 -13.09 -13.96 8.68
C GLU A 187 -13.98 -13.70 7.47
N TYR A 188 -14.01 -14.65 6.54
CA TYR A 188 -14.71 -14.52 5.27
C TYR A 188 -15.89 -15.48 5.10
N ASP A 189 -16.14 -16.36 6.08
CA ASP A 189 -17.24 -17.33 6.04
C ASP A 189 -18.62 -16.67 5.93
N SER A 190 -18.83 -15.55 6.63
CA SER A 190 -20.07 -14.78 6.51
C SER A 190 -20.26 -14.23 5.10
N ILE A 191 -19.19 -13.72 4.48
CA ILE A 191 -19.23 -13.23 3.10
C ILE A 191 -19.61 -14.39 2.16
N VAL A 192 -19.01 -15.57 2.33
CA VAL A 192 -19.33 -16.76 1.52
C VAL A 192 -20.80 -17.14 1.67
N ASN A 193 -21.31 -17.21 2.91
CA ASN A 193 -22.70 -17.57 3.19
C ASN A 193 -23.70 -16.53 2.65
N ASP A 194 -23.42 -15.25 2.87
CA ASP A 194 -24.31 -14.14 2.51
C ASP A 194 -24.31 -13.85 1.01
N THR A 195 -23.24 -14.23 0.28
CA THR A 195 -23.09 -13.86 -1.14
C THR A 195 -23.02 -15.05 -2.09
N GLY A 196 -22.91 -16.28 -1.58
CA GLY A 196 -22.75 -17.48 -2.42
C GLY A 196 -23.93 -17.81 -3.32
N HIS A 197 -25.11 -17.23 -3.05
CA HIS A 197 -26.30 -17.36 -3.88
C HIS A 197 -26.40 -16.28 -4.98
N LEU A 198 -25.56 -15.26 -4.94
CA LEU A 198 -25.63 -14.12 -5.87
C LEU A 198 -25.03 -14.48 -7.23
N HIS A 199 -25.61 -13.90 -8.29
CA HIS A 199 -24.96 -13.94 -9.60
C HIS A 199 -23.70 -13.05 -9.60
N VAL A 200 -22.69 -13.38 -10.41
CA VAL A 200 -21.37 -12.70 -10.42
C VAL A 200 -21.46 -11.16 -10.54
N GLY A 201 -22.42 -10.65 -11.30
CA GLY A 201 -22.65 -9.20 -11.44
C GLY A 201 -23.22 -8.55 -10.17
N GLU A 202 -24.14 -9.23 -9.47
CA GLU A 202 -24.71 -8.76 -8.20
C GLU A 202 -23.66 -8.83 -7.08
N TRP A 203 -22.84 -9.88 -7.11
CA TRP A 203 -21.69 -10.02 -6.23
C TRP A 203 -20.72 -8.84 -6.39
N MET A 204 -20.35 -8.50 -7.63
CA MET A 204 -19.47 -7.36 -7.94
C MET A 204 -20.05 -6.03 -7.43
N PHE A 205 -21.36 -5.83 -7.58
CA PHE A 205 -22.05 -4.65 -7.07
C PHE A 205 -22.03 -4.57 -5.55
N THR A 206 -22.24 -5.69 -4.87
CA THR A 206 -22.24 -5.81 -3.41
C THR A 206 -20.86 -5.52 -2.83
N LEU A 207 -19.83 -6.13 -3.39
CA LEU A 207 -18.42 -5.85 -3.09
C LEU A 207 -18.12 -4.35 -3.25
N SER A 208 -18.42 -3.79 -4.43
CA SER A 208 -18.11 -2.39 -4.75
C SER A 208 -18.81 -1.42 -3.80
N SER A 209 -20.05 -1.71 -3.44
CA SER A 209 -20.82 -0.91 -2.47
C SER A 209 -20.26 -1.00 -1.06
N THR A 210 -19.85 -2.21 -0.64
CA THR A 210 -19.25 -2.45 0.68
C THR A 210 -17.94 -1.68 0.82
N LEU A 211 -17.01 -1.86 -0.12
CA LEU A 211 -15.70 -1.20 -0.07
C LEU A 211 -15.80 0.33 -0.15
N ARG A 212 -16.74 0.87 -0.93
CA ARG A 212 -17.00 2.32 -0.99
C ARG A 212 -17.48 2.88 0.35
N ASN A 213 -18.25 2.11 1.10
CA ASN A 213 -18.79 2.55 2.40
C ASN A 213 -17.77 2.42 3.55
N SER A 214 -16.67 1.69 3.33
CA SER A 214 -15.60 1.49 4.31
C SER A 214 -14.58 2.62 4.37
N SER A 215 -14.70 3.64 3.50
CA SER A 215 -13.84 4.83 3.53
C SER A 215 -14.37 5.92 4.46
N GLN A 216 -13.58 6.24 5.49
CA GLN A 216 -13.81 7.35 6.40
C GLN A 216 -12.68 8.38 6.30
N ARG A 217 -13.01 9.67 6.47
CA ARG A 217 -12.00 10.73 6.57
C ARG A 217 -11.40 10.74 7.98
N PRO A 218 -10.12 11.13 8.14
CA PRO A 218 -9.55 11.39 9.45
C PRO A 218 -10.36 12.47 10.19
N THR A 219 -10.55 12.32 11.50
CA THR A 219 -11.23 13.31 12.36
C THR A 219 -10.47 14.62 12.50
N HIS A 220 -9.14 14.57 12.34
CA HIS A 220 -8.27 15.73 12.32
C HIS A 220 -7.38 15.63 11.08
N GLU A 221 -7.57 16.51 10.09
CA GLU A 221 -6.64 16.59 8.96
C GLU A 221 -5.65 17.73 9.22
N VAL A 222 -4.34 17.43 9.25
CA VAL A 222 -3.33 18.48 9.08
C VAL A 222 -3.56 19.14 7.72
N ASP A 223 -3.64 20.48 7.74
CA ASP A 223 -3.92 21.30 6.57
C ASP A 223 -3.04 20.93 5.37
N TYR A 224 -3.65 20.96 4.20
CA TYR A 224 -3.02 20.60 2.93
C TYR A 224 -1.70 21.33 2.71
N ARG A 225 -1.61 22.63 3.05
CA ARG A 225 -0.41 23.44 2.84
C ARG A 225 0.74 23.01 3.74
N THR A 226 0.45 22.64 4.99
CA THR A 226 1.44 22.12 5.93
C THR A 226 2.07 20.82 5.42
N ARG A 227 1.25 19.92 4.86
CA ARG A 227 1.77 18.67 4.28
C ARG A 227 2.58 18.91 3.01
N LEU A 228 2.14 19.85 2.17
CA LEU A 228 2.87 20.22 0.96
C LEU A 228 4.27 20.72 1.30
N SER A 229 4.40 21.61 2.30
CA SER A 229 5.69 22.15 2.74
C SER A 229 6.63 21.13 3.39
N GLN A 230 6.10 20.02 3.92
CA GLN A 230 6.92 18.94 4.46
C GLN A 230 7.47 18.02 3.36
N ASN A 231 6.75 17.92 2.23
CA ASN A 231 7.12 17.05 1.12
C ASN A 231 7.91 17.79 0.02
N PHE A 232 7.73 19.11 -0.11
CA PHE A 232 8.45 19.94 -1.06
C PHE A 232 9.07 21.15 -0.37
N GLU A 233 10.36 21.34 -0.60
CA GLU A 233 11.02 22.60 -0.26
C GLU A 233 10.62 23.64 -1.31
N ILE A 234 9.57 24.42 -1.01
CA ILE A 234 9.11 25.49 -1.90
C ILE A 234 9.79 26.79 -1.47
N GLN A 235 10.77 27.23 -2.27
CA GLN A 235 11.41 28.52 -2.12
C GLN A 235 10.71 29.53 -3.04
N THR A 236 10.33 30.69 -2.49
CA THR A 236 9.83 31.83 -3.26
C THR A 236 10.81 32.97 -3.09
N ASP A 237 11.41 33.43 -4.20
CA ASP A 237 12.25 34.63 -4.24
C ASP A 237 11.46 35.90 -3.88
#